data_AF-A0A1V6FIK2-F1
#
_entry.id   AF-A0A1V6FIK2-F1
#
_cell.length_a   1.000
_cell.length_b   1.000
_cell.length_c   1.000
_cell.angle_alpha   90.00
_cell.angle_beta   90.00
_cell.angle_gamma   90.00
#
_symmetry.space_group_name_H-M   'P 1'
#
loop_
_entity.id
_entity.type
_entity.pdbx_description
1 polymer ?
#
loop_
_entity_poly.entity_id
_entity_poly.type
_entity_poly.pdbx_seq_one_letter_code
_entity_poly.pdbx_strand_id
1 'polypeptide(L)'
;MKKINSLFVVIVFSTFISCQATKNKTESMNKIEKVQIKSVDFSIMTFLSVECDNFEEYFKEYRQISITDTMVIDELLNQMVELEPIDSTYSKSVDTRAKIELFSKNDTNTICVGNLTLCMNNYIYKTPEELIDFIEKIE
;
A
#
# COMPACT_ATOMS: atom_id res chain seq x y z
N MET A 1 -70.98 -41.69 -5.38
CA MET A 1 -70.21 -42.12 -6.56
C MET A 1 -69.20 -41.03 -6.91
N LYS A 2 -67.94 -41.44 -7.19
CA LYS A 2 -66.77 -40.70 -7.70
C LYS A 2 -66.17 -39.58 -6.83
N LYS A 3 -65.28 -40.01 -5.93
CA LYS A 3 -64.04 -39.33 -5.51
C LYS A 3 -62.95 -39.62 -6.54
N ILE A 4 -62.32 -38.58 -7.12
CA ILE A 4 -61.10 -38.57 -7.95
C ILE A 4 -60.68 -37.07 -7.94
N ASN A 5 -59.45 -36.57 -7.77
CA ASN A 5 -58.09 -37.03 -7.44
C ASN A 5 -57.43 -35.76 -6.86
N SER A 6 -56.68 -35.82 -5.77
CA SER A 6 -55.25 -36.15 -5.70
C SER A 6 -54.36 -35.28 -6.60
N LEU A 7 -53.34 -34.70 -5.95
CA LEU A 7 -52.07 -34.21 -6.49
C LEU A 7 -51.96 -32.71 -6.81
N PHE A 8 -51.68 -31.90 -5.78
CA PHE A 8 -50.68 -30.83 -5.87
C PHE A 8 -49.96 -30.74 -4.52
N VAL A 9 -49.12 -31.75 -4.27
CA VAL A 9 -48.05 -31.70 -3.28
C VAL A 9 -46.79 -31.31 -4.05
N VAL A 10 -46.03 -30.36 -3.49
CA VAL A 10 -44.56 -30.12 -3.54
C VAL A 10 -44.40 -28.60 -3.39
N ILE A 11 -44.44 -28.09 -2.15
CA ILE A 11 -43.25 -27.80 -1.34
C ILE A 11 -42.33 -26.83 -2.08
N VAL A 12 -42.64 -25.53 -1.93
CA VAL A 12 -41.71 -24.43 -2.20
C VAL A 12 -40.80 -24.31 -0.97
N PHE A 13 -39.82 -25.22 -0.85
CA PHE A 13 -38.73 -25.12 0.12
C PHE A 13 -37.50 -25.80 -0.50
N SER A 14 -36.34 -25.15 -0.35
CA SER A 14 -35.04 -25.44 -1.00
C SER A 14 -34.92 -24.73 -2.37
N THR A 15 -33.95 -23.87 -2.66
CA THR A 15 -32.58 -23.73 -2.14
C THR A 15 -32.09 -22.28 -2.32
N PHE A 16 -32.00 -21.51 -1.22
CA PHE A 16 -31.11 -20.34 -1.14
C PHE A 16 -30.18 -20.50 0.05
N ILE A 17 -29.43 -21.60 0.08
CA ILE A 17 -28.23 -21.72 0.90
C ILE A 17 -27.14 -22.33 0.03
N SER A 18 -26.46 -21.46 -0.70
CA SER A 18 -25.04 -21.61 -1.06
C SER A 18 -24.54 -20.28 -1.64
N CYS A 19 -24.63 -19.20 -0.85
CA CYS A 19 -23.50 -18.27 -0.84
C CYS A 19 -22.39 -18.97 -0.05
N GLN A 20 -21.78 -19.98 -0.68
CA GLN A 20 -20.51 -20.48 -0.22
C GLN A 20 -19.52 -19.35 -0.43
N ALA A 21 -19.08 -18.82 0.71
CA ALA A 21 -17.77 -18.24 0.91
C ALA A 21 -16.89 -18.22 -0.34
N THR A 22 -16.99 -17.16 -1.14
CA THR A 22 -15.83 -16.65 -1.88
C THR A 22 -14.93 -15.92 -0.88
N LYS A 23 -14.46 -16.66 0.13
CA LYS A 23 -13.20 -16.37 0.79
C LYS A 23 -12.24 -17.39 0.23
N ASN A 24 -11.08 -16.91 -0.22
CA ASN A 24 -9.93 -17.69 -0.70
C ASN A 24 -9.90 -17.95 -2.21
N LYS A 25 -9.71 -16.90 -3.02
CA LYS A 25 -8.90 -17.02 -4.24
C LYS A 25 -8.30 -15.69 -4.74
N THR A 26 -7.63 -14.92 -3.90
CA THR A 26 -6.66 -13.90 -4.37
C THR A 26 -5.68 -13.52 -3.26
N GLU A 27 -4.76 -14.41 -2.86
CA GLU A 27 -3.82 -14.09 -1.78
C GLU A 27 -2.41 -14.66 -2.00
N SER A 28 -1.98 -14.81 -3.26
CA SER A 28 -0.59 -15.20 -3.56
C SER A 28 0.08 -14.41 -4.68
N MET A 29 -0.49 -13.28 -5.09
CA MET A 29 0.19 -12.31 -5.94
C MET A 29 0.34 -11.05 -5.11
N ASN A 30 1.59 -10.67 -4.78
CA ASN A 30 2.00 -9.43 -4.11
C ASN A 30 2.17 -9.49 -2.57
N LYS A 31 2.56 -10.64 -2.00
CA LYS A 31 3.13 -10.61 -0.64
C LYS A 31 4.49 -9.90 -0.71
N ILE A 32 4.67 -8.83 0.08
CA ILE A 32 5.96 -8.16 0.25
C ILE A 32 6.88 -9.09 1.06
N GLU A 33 8.04 -9.42 0.49
CA GLU A 33 9.04 -10.31 1.08
C GLU A 33 10.16 -9.53 1.77
N LYS A 34 10.46 -8.33 1.25
CA LYS A 34 11.50 -7.45 1.77
C LYS A 34 11.10 -6.00 1.51
N VAL A 35 11.47 -5.12 2.43
CA VAL A 35 11.44 -3.67 2.22
C VAL A 35 12.86 -3.12 2.31
N GLN A 36 13.21 -2.20 1.43
CA GLN A 36 14.38 -1.33 1.60
C GLN A 36 13.92 0.10 1.74
N ILE A 37 14.49 0.82 2.70
CA ILE A 37 14.22 2.24 2.89
C ILE A 37 15.56 2.95 2.81
N LYS A 38 15.64 3.93 1.92
CA LYS A 38 16.73 4.91 1.85
C LYS A 38 16.18 6.25 2.30
N SER A 39 16.79 6.88 3.29
CA SER A 39 16.27 8.14 3.85
C SER A 39 17.38 9.14 4.16
N VAL A 40 16.99 10.41 4.16
CA VAL A 40 17.71 11.52 4.78
C VAL A 40 16.79 12.19 5.79
N ASP A 41 17.35 13.05 6.63
CA ASP A 41 16.59 13.88 7.55
C ASP A 41 15.47 14.64 6.79
N PHE A 42 14.22 14.47 7.21
CA PHE A 42 13.07 15.08 6.55
C PHE A 42 13.04 16.62 6.69
N SER A 43 13.81 17.17 7.63
CA SER A 43 13.97 18.60 7.87
C SER A 43 15.09 19.26 7.05
N ILE A 44 15.93 18.47 6.33
CA ILE A 44 17.06 19.03 5.59
C ILE A 44 16.58 19.94 4.45
N MET A 45 17.05 21.19 4.44
CA MET A 45 16.74 22.10 3.34
C MET A 45 17.59 21.79 2.10
N THR A 46 16.94 21.73 0.94
CA THR A 46 17.60 21.60 -0.37
C THR A 46 17.35 22.84 -1.22
N PHE A 47 18.29 23.14 -2.11
CA PHE A 47 18.13 24.29 -3.03
C PHE A 47 17.03 24.06 -4.08
N LEU A 48 16.76 22.79 -4.42
CA LEU A 48 15.72 22.34 -5.33
C LEU A 48 15.01 21.13 -4.75
N SER A 49 13.76 20.90 -5.19
CA SER A 49 13.04 19.66 -4.92
C SER A 49 13.82 18.48 -5.51
N VAL A 50 13.95 17.40 -4.73
CA VAL A 50 14.65 16.19 -5.16
C VAL A 50 13.67 15.17 -5.71
N GLU A 51 13.75 14.89 -7.00
CA GLU A 51 12.92 13.86 -7.63
C GLU A 51 13.34 12.45 -7.17
N CYS A 52 12.39 11.52 -7.16
CA CYS A 52 12.59 10.17 -6.62
C CYS A 52 13.66 9.36 -7.36
N ASP A 53 13.74 9.52 -8.69
CA ASP A 53 14.74 8.84 -9.52
C ASP A 53 16.15 9.40 -9.30
N ASN A 54 16.23 10.64 -8.83
CA ASN A 54 17.48 11.35 -8.59
C ASN A 54 17.92 11.30 -7.12
N PHE A 55 17.19 10.58 -6.25
CA PHE A 55 17.43 10.57 -4.80
C PHE A 55 18.89 10.22 -4.46
N GLU A 56 19.38 9.07 -4.95
CA GLU A 56 20.74 8.59 -4.69
C GLU A 56 21.83 9.41 -5.42
N GLU A 57 21.46 10.07 -6.53
CA GLU A 57 22.37 10.98 -7.21
C GLU A 57 22.56 12.26 -6.40
N TYR A 58 21.47 12.80 -5.86
CA TYR A 58 21.46 14.06 -5.12
C TYR A 58 22.03 13.88 -3.70
N PHE A 59 21.51 12.94 -2.94
CA PHE A 59 21.97 12.63 -1.59
C PHE A 59 23.07 11.57 -1.68
N LYS A 60 24.34 12.01 -1.58
CA LYS A 60 25.49 11.07 -1.54
C LYS A 60 25.59 10.32 -0.22
N GLU A 61 25.06 10.92 0.85
CA GLU A 61 24.99 10.34 2.18
C GLU A 61 23.51 10.18 2.53
N TYR A 62 23.07 8.93 2.63
CA TYR A 62 21.73 8.55 3.05
C TYR A 62 21.81 7.33 3.95
N ARG A 63 20.82 7.16 4.82
CA ARG A 63 20.64 5.95 5.62
C ARG A 63 19.96 4.91 4.77
N GLN A 64 20.34 3.64 4.94
CA GLN A 64 19.70 2.53 4.24
C GLN A 64 19.43 1.39 5.22
N ILE A 65 18.17 0.97 5.29
CA ILE A 65 17.75 -0.18 6.08
C ILE A 65 17.08 -1.23 5.20
N SER A 66 17.19 -2.50 5.61
CA SER A 66 16.54 -3.63 4.96
C SER A 66 15.70 -4.38 5.98
N ILE A 67 14.40 -4.49 5.72
CA ILE A 67 13.42 -5.11 6.62
C ILE A 67 12.91 -6.38 5.96
N THR A 68 12.98 -7.49 6.69
CA THR A 68 12.39 -8.80 6.30
C THR A 68 11.46 -9.34 7.38
N ASP A 69 11.37 -8.67 8.53
CA ASP A 69 10.42 -9.00 9.58
C ASP A 69 9.00 -8.64 9.10
N THR A 70 8.14 -9.63 9.00
CA THR A 70 6.79 -9.45 8.47
C THR A 70 5.94 -8.53 9.33
N MET A 71 6.12 -8.52 10.66
CA MET A 71 5.33 -7.63 11.52
C MET A 71 5.71 -6.16 11.28
N VAL A 72 7.00 -5.88 11.11
CA VAL A 72 7.49 -4.52 10.82
C VAL A 72 7.06 -4.07 9.42
N ILE A 73 7.06 -4.99 8.45
CA ILE A 73 6.53 -4.71 7.11
C ILE A 73 5.04 -4.40 7.18
N ASP A 74 4.25 -5.19 7.92
CA ASP A 74 2.81 -4.95 8.06
C ASP A 74 2.54 -3.62 8.78
N GLU A 75 3.33 -3.25 9.80
CA GLU A 75 3.24 -1.94 10.48
C GLU A 75 3.50 -0.78 9.52
N LEU A 76 4.54 -0.90 8.66
CA LEU A 76 4.82 0.08 7.61
C LEU A 76 3.65 0.20 6.62
N LEU A 77 3.15 -0.93 6.10
CA LEU A 77 2.08 -0.95 5.11
C LEU A 77 0.78 -0.36 5.68
N ASN A 78 0.52 -0.54 6.97
CA ASN A 78 -0.63 0.05 7.65
C ASN A 78 -0.61 1.58 7.63
N GLN A 79 0.57 2.22 7.61
CA GLN A 79 0.68 3.68 7.47
C GLN A 79 0.21 4.19 6.09
N MET A 80 0.00 3.28 5.12
CA MET A 80 -0.29 3.61 3.72
C MET A 80 -1.67 3.11 3.26
N VAL A 81 -2.51 2.60 4.17
CA VAL A 81 -3.84 2.06 3.83
C VAL A 81 -4.85 3.16 3.50
N GLU A 82 -4.84 4.27 4.24
CA GLU A 82 -5.83 5.35 4.13
C GLU A 82 -5.17 6.68 3.75
N LEU A 83 -4.46 6.68 2.62
CA LEU A 83 -3.79 7.89 2.13
C LEU A 83 -4.78 8.93 1.60
N GLU A 84 -4.64 10.17 2.06
CA GLU A 84 -5.41 11.32 1.58
C GLU A 84 -4.86 11.79 0.23
N PRO A 85 -5.62 11.69 -0.88
CA PRO A 85 -5.15 12.13 -2.19
C PRO A 85 -5.05 13.66 -2.23
N ILE A 86 -3.99 14.17 -2.87
CA ILE A 86 -3.86 15.60 -3.14
C ILE A 86 -4.43 15.89 -4.53
N ASP A 87 -5.13 17.02 -4.66
CA ASP A 87 -5.69 17.46 -5.94
C ASP A 87 -4.57 17.59 -7.01
N SER A 88 -4.92 17.17 -8.22
CA SER A 88 -4.15 17.24 -9.47
C SER A 88 -3.60 18.63 -9.84
N THR A 89 -4.06 19.70 -9.17
CA THR A 89 -3.54 21.06 -9.33
C THR A 89 -2.22 21.29 -8.61
N TYR A 90 -1.84 20.43 -7.65
CA TYR A 90 -0.51 20.41 -7.06
C TYR A 90 0.51 19.74 -7.99
N SER A 91 1.78 20.16 -7.89
CA SER A 91 2.87 19.53 -8.64
C SER A 91 2.87 18.01 -8.41
N LYS A 92 3.04 17.25 -9.49
CA LYS A 92 3.22 15.79 -9.41
C LYS A 92 4.60 15.39 -8.87
N SER A 93 5.50 16.34 -8.67
CA SER A 93 6.83 16.09 -8.13
C SER A 93 6.78 16.03 -6.60
N VAL A 94 7.31 14.94 -6.04
CA VAL A 94 7.59 14.83 -4.60
C VAL A 94 9.01 15.32 -4.35
N ASP A 95 9.17 16.18 -3.35
CA ASP A 95 10.48 16.52 -2.80
C ASP A 95 10.95 15.40 -1.87
N THR A 96 11.62 14.42 -2.45
CA THR A 96 11.85 13.09 -1.88
C THR A 96 12.90 13.14 -0.76
N ARG A 97 12.51 12.68 0.43
CA ARG A 97 13.35 12.54 1.63
C ARG A 97 13.55 11.09 2.04
N ALA A 98 12.61 10.22 1.67
CA ALA A 98 12.81 8.79 1.71
C ALA A 98 12.31 8.11 0.43
N LYS A 99 12.98 7.02 0.08
CA LYS A 99 12.62 6.10 -1.00
C LYS A 99 12.44 4.71 -0.41
N ILE A 100 11.22 4.20 -0.50
CA ILE A 100 10.80 2.90 0.02
C ILE A 100 10.61 1.97 -1.17
N GLU A 101 11.38 0.88 -1.21
CA GLU A 101 11.29 -0.16 -2.23
C GLU A 101 10.66 -1.41 -1.60
N LEU A 102 9.46 -1.78 -2.07
CA LEU A 102 8.71 -2.95 -1.64
C LEU A 102 8.98 -4.10 -2.61
N PHE A 103 9.77 -5.08 -2.19
CA PHE A 103 10.13 -6.24 -3.01
C PHE A 103 9.11 -7.35 -2.80
N SER A 104 8.44 -7.72 -3.89
CA SER A 104 7.67 -8.96 -4.01
C SER A 104 8.44 -9.95 -4.87
N LYS A 105 8.01 -11.21 -4.91
CA LYS A 105 8.63 -12.27 -5.70
C LYS A 105 8.99 -11.90 -7.14
N ASN A 106 8.15 -11.12 -7.82
CA ASN A 106 8.29 -10.82 -9.25
C ASN A 106 8.32 -9.31 -9.55
N ASP A 107 8.25 -8.45 -8.54
CA ASP A 107 8.02 -7.02 -8.75
C ASP A 107 8.64 -6.18 -7.64
N THR A 108 8.91 -4.92 -7.93
CA THR A 108 9.40 -3.93 -6.97
C THR A 108 8.60 -2.66 -7.13
N ASN A 109 7.82 -2.33 -6.10
CA ASN A 109 7.09 -1.06 -6.05
C ASN A 109 7.93 -0.02 -5.31
N THR A 110 8.06 1.16 -5.89
CA THR A 110 8.77 2.28 -5.27
C THR A 110 7.77 3.30 -4.77
N ILE A 111 7.97 3.75 -3.53
CA ILE A 111 7.22 4.82 -2.89
C ILE A 111 8.21 5.92 -2.52
N CYS A 112 7.91 7.14 -2.94
CA CYS A 112 8.77 8.29 -2.75
C CYS A 112 8.09 9.20 -1.73
N VAL A 113 8.73 9.46 -0.61
CA VAL A 113 8.14 10.16 0.53
C VAL A 113 8.88 11.46 0.73
N GLY A 114 8.18 12.58 0.61
CA GLY A 114 8.62 13.89 1.06
C GLY A 114 7.95 14.29 2.36
N ASN A 115 8.35 15.43 2.91
CA ASN A 115 7.78 15.92 4.18
C ASN A 115 6.27 16.25 4.08
N LEU A 116 5.80 16.70 2.91
CA LEU A 116 4.40 17.10 2.72
C LEU A 116 3.61 16.12 1.85
N THR A 117 4.28 15.54 0.87
CA THR A 117 3.64 14.71 -0.16
C THR A 117 4.43 13.43 -0.37
N LEU A 118 3.70 12.37 -0.72
CA LEU A 118 4.29 11.11 -1.15
C LEU A 118 3.70 10.70 -2.49
N CYS A 119 4.48 9.92 -3.24
CA CYS A 119 4.09 9.35 -4.52
C CYS A 119 4.10 7.83 -4.41
N MET A 120 2.95 7.23 -4.74
CA MET A 120 2.78 5.78 -4.80
C MET A 120 1.95 5.45 -6.04
N ASN A 121 2.42 4.51 -6.87
CA ASN A 121 1.73 4.09 -8.09
C ASN A 121 1.37 5.25 -9.05
N ASN A 122 2.23 6.28 -9.14
CA ASN A 122 2.01 7.51 -9.92
C ASN A 122 0.87 8.42 -9.41
N TYR A 123 0.37 8.19 -8.20
CA TYR A 123 -0.58 9.07 -7.51
C TYR A 123 0.12 9.81 -6.37
N ILE A 124 -0.30 11.05 -6.16
CA ILE A 124 0.23 11.91 -5.10
C ILE A 124 -0.76 11.96 -3.95
N TYR A 125 -0.22 11.77 -2.76
CA TYR A 125 -0.95 11.78 -1.51
C TYR A 125 -0.27 12.73 -0.54
N LYS A 126 -1.01 13.14 0.49
CA LYS A 126 -0.42 13.77 1.66
C LYS A 126 0.41 12.73 2.40
N THR A 127 1.61 13.11 2.82
CA THR A 127 2.44 12.25 3.68
C THR A 127 1.80 12.17 5.07
N PRO A 128 1.47 10.96 5.56
CA PRO A 128 1.08 10.77 6.96
C PRO A 128 2.26 11.07 7.89
N GLU A 129 2.01 11.79 8.98
CA GLU A 129 3.05 12.09 9.98
C GLU A 129 3.58 10.79 10.61
N GLU A 130 2.68 9.83 10.84
CA GLU A 130 3.01 8.52 11.39
C GLU A 130 3.93 7.70 10.47
N LEU A 131 3.91 7.95 9.16
CA LEU A 131 4.85 7.34 8.22
C LEU A 131 6.25 7.93 8.36
N ILE A 132 6.36 9.25 8.56
CA ILE A 132 7.65 9.91 8.82
C ILE A 132 8.21 9.40 10.15
N ASP A 133 7.40 9.43 11.21
CA ASP A 133 7.78 8.92 12.53
C ASP A 133 8.23 7.47 12.48
N PHE A 134 7.52 6.62 11.72
CA PHE A 134 7.90 5.23 11.54
C PHE A 134 9.29 5.12 10.90
N ILE A 135 9.55 5.87 9.82
CA ILE A 135 10.84 5.87 9.12
C ILE A 135 11.95 6.37 10.02
N GLU A 136 11.76 7.48 10.73
CA GLU A 136 12.79 8.06 11.62
C GLU A 136 13.06 7.19 12.86
N LYS A 137 12.09 6.41 13.33
CA LYS A 137 12.25 5.52 14.50
C LYS A 137 13.05 4.26 14.20
N ILE A 138 12.95 3.76 12.96
CA ILE A 138 13.66 2.54 12.52
C ILE A 138 15.04 2.85 11.94
N GLU A 139 15.36 4.13 11.77
CA GLU A 139 16.74 4.62 11.59
C GLU A 139 17.62 4.36 12.81
#